data_AF-A0AAP9SQ34-F1
#
_entry.id   AF-A0AAP9SQ34-F1
#
_cell.length_a   1.000
_cell.length_b   1.000
_cell.length_c   1.000
_cell.angle_alpha   90.00
_cell.angle_beta   90.00
_cell.angle_gamma   90.00
#
_symmetry.space_group_name_H-M   'P 1'
#
loop_
_entity.id
_entity.type
_entity.pdbx_description
1 polymer ?
#
loop_
_entity_poly.entity_id
_entity_poly.type
_entity_poly.pdbx_seq_one_letter_code
_entity_poly.pdbx_strand_id
1 'polypeptide(L)'
;MTQFYLQDSRPHAYVGDGLSFWGFGGSGYVTDLGKAQLFTRDGPLDHRETDIPWPKDYIDARARIGVDCQYVEIREALDQHPDAAEFYMQKPKAWNGNNLIWLKADGSFTSDLSKAVRVARAHTINMIGRCGQTGGIAWPCDYVDAHSRRLVERDDVDIKDALRGTGIVLPKQQKPRMMMFNCAGCGRFVSDQQRFEHNCRHCGQDNRP
;
A
#
# COMPACT_ATOMS: atom_id res chain seq x y z
N MET A 1 27.14 -5.02 4.98
CA MET A 1 26.72 -4.91 3.56
C MET A 1 25.41 -4.15 3.52
N THR A 2 25.27 -3.13 2.69
CA THR A 2 24.03 -2.34 2.63
C THR A 2 22.96 -3.11 1.85
N GLN A 3 21.88 -3.48 2.53
CA GLN A 3 20.74 -4.18 1.93
C GLN A 3 19.60 -3.21 1.64
N PHE A 4 18.81 -3.51 0.61
CA PHE A 4 17.64 -2.73 0.25
C PHE A 4 16.48 -3.60 -0.23
N TYR A 5 15.28 -3.09 -0.03
CA TYR A 5 14.07 -3.56 -0.70
C TYR A 5 13.90 -2.77 -1.99
N LEU A 6 13.43 -3.41 -3.07
CA LEU A 6 13.05 -2.71 -4.30
C LEU A 6 11.53 -2.60 -4.35
N GLN A 7 11.01 -1.37 -4.32
CA GLN A 7 9.59 -1.08 -4.44
C GLN A 7 9.20 -0.97 -5.91
N ASP A 8 8.07 -1.56 -6.29
CA ASP A 8 7.36 -1.18 -7.51
C ASP A 8 6.62 0.15 -7.30
N SER A 9 7.11 1.22 -7.91
CA SER A 9 6.56 2.56 -7.72
C SER A 9 5.46 2.94 -8.74
N ARG A 10 5.02 2.01 -9.58
CA ARG A 10 4.00 2.31 -10.60
C ARG A 10 2.69 2.73 -9.93
N PRO A 11 1.86 3.60 -10.55
CA PRO A 11 0.65 4.12 -9.92
C PRO A 11 -0.36 3.05 -9.46
N HIS A 12 -0.36 1.88 -10.10
CA HIS A 12 -1.24 0.74 -9.80
C HIS A 12 -0.59 -0.32 -8.89
N ALA A 13 0.66 -0.11 -8.45
CA ALA A 13 1.39 -1.08 -7.65
C ALA A 13 1.05 -1.04 -6.16
N TYR A 14 0.37 0.02 -5.71
CA TYR A 14 -0.09 0.14 -4.33
C TYR A 14 -1.29 -0.77 -4.07
N VAL A 15 -1.28 -1.46 -2.92
CA VAL A 15 -2.42 -2.24 -2.45
C VAL A 15 -3.02 -1.51 -1.25
N GLY A 16 -4.02 -0.67 -1.52
CA GLY A 16 -4.42 0.37 -0.57
C GLY A 16 -3.28 1.37 -0.39
N ASP A 17 -2.90 1.64 0.86
CA ASP A 17 -1.70 2.42 1.17
C ASP A 17 -0.41 1.58 1.27
N GLY A 18 -0.50 0.25 1.19
CA GLY A 18 0.64 -0.65 1.31
C GLY A 18 1.62 -0.54 0.14
N LEU A 19 2.91 -0.44 0.46
CA LEU A 19 3.99 -0.52 -0.52
C LEU A 19 4.17 -1.97 -1.00
N SER A 20 4.37 -2.13 -2.31
CA SER A 20 4.67 -3.41 -2.94
C SER A 20 6.14 -3.51 -3.29
N PHE A 21 6.76 -4.60 -2.89
CA PHE A 21 8.18 -4.90 -3.10
C PHE A 21 8.34 -6.13 -4.00
N TRP A 22 9.49 -6.23 -4.67
CA TRP A 22 9.86 -7.44 -5.39
C TRP A 22 9.89 -8.64 -4.43
N GLY A 23 9.19 -9.71 -4.78
CA GLY A 23 9.13 -10.96 -4.02
C GLY A 23 10.36 -11.83 -4.23
N PHE A 24 10.70 -12.60 -3.20
CA PHE A 24 11.85 -13.52 -3.24
C PHE A 24 11.72 -14.54 -4.38
N GLY A 25 12.83 -14.78 -5.09
CA GLY A 25 12.88 -15.81 -6.14
C GLY A 25 12.00 -15.52 -7.37
N GLY A 26 11.62 -14.26 -7.62
CA GLY A 26 10.83 -13.89 -8.78
C GLY A 26 9.32 -14.16 -8.63
N SER A 27 8.81 -14.26 -7.41
CA SER A 27 7.40 -14.55 -7.11
C SER A 27 6.42 -13.39 -7.41
N GLY A 28 6.81 -12.41 -8.24
CA GLY A 28 6.06 -11.18 -8.47
C GLY A 28 6.27 -10.14 -7.38
N TYR A 29 5.22 -9.41 -7.02
CA TYR A 29 5.26 -8.33 -6.02
C TYR A 29 4.53 -8.74 -4.74
N VAL A 30 5.07 -8.34 -3.60
CA VAL A 30 4.56 -8.67 -2.27
C VAL A 30 4.52 -7.43 -1.39
N THR A 31 3.51 -7.36 -0.54
CA THR A 31 3.45 -6.32 0.52
C THR A 31 3.97 -6.86 1.86
N ASP A 32 4.20 -8.17 1.98
CA ASP A 32 4.82 -8.83 3.13
C ASP A 32 6.34 -8.71 3.05
N LEU A 33 6.94 -7.97 3.98
CA LEU A 33 8.39 -7.80 4.06
C LEU A 33 9.14 -9.12 4.30
N GLY A 34 8.50 -10.12 4.91
CA GLY A 34 9.08 -11.45 5.13
C GLY A 34 9.19 -12.27 3.83
N LYS A 35 8.42 -11.90 2.80
CA LYS A 35 8.45 -12.53 1.48
C LYS A 35 9.19 -11.68 0.43
N ALA A 36 9.62 -10.47 0.81
CA ALA A 36 10.29 -9.55 -0.10
C ALA A 36 11.75 -9.98 -0.34
N GLN A 37 12.21 -9.83 -1.57
CA GLN A 37 13.61 -10.01 -1.94
C GLN A 37 14.44 -8.89 -1.34
N LEU A 38 15.51 -9.27 -0.64
CA LEU A 38 16.59 -8.35 -0.25
C LEU A 38 17.63 -8.31 -1.35
N PHE A 39 17.97 -7.09 -1.77
CA PHE A 39 18.99 -6.83 -2.75
C PHE A 39 20.22 -6.24 -2.08
N THR A 40 21.37 -6.41 -2.74
CA THR A 40 22.65 -5.81 -2.36
C THR A 40 23.21 -5.06 -3.56
N ARG A 41 24.10 -4.09 -3.31
CA ARG A 41 24.61 -3.21 -4.36
C ARG A 41 25.38 -3.95 -5.45
N ASP A 42 26.01 -5.06 -5.08
CA ASP A 42 26.87 -5.85 -5.97
C ASP A 42 26.10 -7.01 -6.65
N GLY A 43 24.79 -7.13 -6.38
CA GLY A 43 23.92 -8.13 -7.01
C GLY A 43 23.48 -7.73 -8.42
N PRO A 44 23.01 -8.69 -9.24
CA PRO A 44 22.43 -8.37 -10.55
C PRO A 44 21.20 -7.49 -10.37
N LEU A 45 21.29 -6.28 -10.92
CA LEU A 45 20.26 -5.26 -10.89
C LEU A 45 19.39 -5.37 -12.15
N ASP A 46 18.65 -6.47 -12.30
CA ASP A 46 17.60 -6.58 -13.33
C ASP A 46 16.28 -6.03 -12.78
N HIS A 47 16.27 -4.72 -12.52
CA HIS A 47 15.10 -4.01 -12.02
C HIS A 47 14.78 -2.83 -12.94
N ARG A 48 13.53 -2.39 -12.88
CA ARG A 48 13.00 -1.37 -13.80
C ARG A 48 13.47 0.02 -13.37
N GLU A 49 13.52 0.94 -14.32
CA GLU A 49 13.84 2.35 -14.04
C GLU A 49 12.85 3.01 -13.05
N THR A 50 11.64 2.46 -12.91
CA THR A 50 10.64 2.93 -11.95
C THR A 50 10.83 2.38 -10.55
N ASP A 51 11.69 1.37 -10.36
CA ASP A 51 11.81 0.73 -9.06
C ASP A 51 12.59 1.62 -8.10
N ILE A 52 12.11 1.72 -6.85
CA ILE A 52 12.73 2.55 -5.83
C ILE A 52 13.48 1.65 -4.85
N PRO A 53 14.81 1.76 -4.74
CA PRO A 53 15.58 1.11 -3.69
C PRO A 53 15.38 1.82 -2.35
N TRP A 54 14.90 1.07 -1.38
CA TRP A 54 14.72 1.53 0.00
C TRP A 54 15.71 0.84 0.92
N PRO A 55 16.53 1.58 1.70
CA PRO A 55 17.41 0.96 2.69
C PRO A 55 16.62 0.07 3.65
N LYS A 56 17.11 -1.16 3.86
CA LYS A 56 16.43 -2.18 4.67
C LYS A 56 16.08 -1.65 6.06
N ASP A 57 17.07 -1.08 6.76
CA ASP A 57 16.90 -0.60 8.14
C ASP A 57 15.87 0.54 8.23
N TYR A 58 15.80 1.39 7.19
CA TYR A 58 14.83 2.48 7.13
C TYR A 58 13.40 1.96 7.05
N ILE A 59 13.16 0.96 6.19
CA ILE A 59 11.86 0.30 5.99
C ILE A 59 11.48 -0.52 7.22
N ASP A 60 12.41 -1.30 7.75
CA ASP A 60 12.14 -2.17 8.90
C ASP A 60 11.71 -1.38 10.13
N ALA A 61 12.33 -0.23 10.37
CA ALA A 61 11.99 0.67 11.49
C ALA A 61 10.59 1.30 11.37
N ARG A 62 9.98 1.24 10.18
CA ARG A 62 8.66 1.82 9.87
C ARG A 62 7.61 0.75 9.57
N ALA A 63 7.97 -0.52 9.73
CA ALA A 63 7.05 -1.62 9.47
C ALA A 63 5.90 -1.61 10.48
N ARG A 64 4.68 -1.75 9.95
CA ARG A 64 3.45 -2.03 10.70
C ARG A 64 3.16 -3.52 10.70
N ILE A 65 2.28 -3.94 11.60
CA ILE A 65 1.72 -5.30 11.58
C ILE A 65 0.34 -5.23 10.93
N GLY A 66 0.17 -5.88 9.79
CA GLY A 66 -1.12 -6.00 9.11
C GLY A 66 -1.60 -7.44 9.05
N VAL A 67 -2.86 -7.61 8.66
CA VAL A 67 -3.52 -8.92 8.53
C VAL A 67 -4.25 -8.91 7.20
N ASP A 68 -3.81 -9.75 6.29
CA ASP A 68 -4.31 -9.78 4.93
C ASP A 68 -5.63 -10.57 4.85
N CYS A 69 -6.71 -9.91 4.44
CA CYS A 69 -8.03 -10.51 4.37
C CYS A 69 -8.13 -11.66 3.36
N GLN A 70 -7.16 -11.81 2.44
CA GLN A 70 -7.13 -12.91 1.48
C GLN A 70 -6.67 -14.24 2.09
N TYR A 71 -6.07 -14.22 3.29
CA TYR A 71 -5.47 -15.38 3.93
C TYR A 71 -6.06 -15.71 5.31
N VAL A 72 -7.20 -15.11 5.66
CA VAL A 72 -7.88 -15.35 6.94
C VAL A 72 -9.36 -15.58 6.74
N GLU A 73 -9.93 -16.48 7.54
CA GLU A 73 -11.35 -16.80 7.52
C GLU A 73 -11.87 -16.93 8.96
N ILE A 74 -13.00 -16.28 9.26
CA ILE A 74 -13.47 -16.13 10.64
C ILE A 74 -13.99 -17.45 11.21
N ARG A 75 -14.65 -18.28 10.41
CA ARG A 75 -15.16 -19.57 10.87
C ARG A 75 -14.00 -20.51 11.17
N GLU A 76 -12.98 -20.59 10.31
CA GLU A 76 -11.74 -21.31 10.57
C GLU A 76 -11.08 -20.85 11.87
N ALA A 77 -10.95 -19.54 12.07
CA ALA A 77 -10.36 -18.98 13.28
C ALA A 77 -11.09 -19.45 14.56
N LEU A 78 -12.43 -19.43 14.55
CA LEU A 78 -13.25 -19.85 15.67
C LEU A 78 -13.24 -21.37 15.88
N ASP A 79 -13.20 -22.15 14.79
CA ASP A 79 -13.13 -23.62 14.84
C ASP A 79 -11.77 -24.09 15.40
N GLN A 80 -10.67 -23.40 15.06
CA GLN A 80 -9.32 -23.71 15.57
C GLN A 80 -9.08 -23.20 17.00
N HIS A 81 -9.75 -22.12 17.40
CA HIS A 81 -9.57 -21.50 18.71
C HIS A 81 -10.90 -21.32 19.48
N PRO A 82 -11.64 -22.42 19.77
CA PRO A 82 -12.98 -22.34 20.40
C PRO A 82 -12.93 -21.80 21.84
N ASP A 83 -11.79 -21.95 22.51
CA ASP A 83 -11.55 -21.55 23.90
C ASP A 83 -10.73 -20.26 24.03
N ALA A 84 -10.57 -19.50 22.94
CA ALA A 84 -9.84 -18.24 22.95
C ALA A 84 -10.33 -17.31 24.07
N ALA A 85 -9.38 -16.81 24.88
CA ALA A 85 -9.65 -15.91 25.99
C ALA A 85 -9.67 -14.44 25.56
N GLU A 86 -8.95 -14.09 24.50
CA GLU A 86 -8.79 -12.73 23.99
C GLU A 86 -9.08 -12.65 22.49
N PHE A 87 -9.65 -11.52 22.09
CA PHE A 87 -10.06 -11.24 20.72
C PHE A 87 -9.65 -9.84 20.28
N TYR A 88 -9.27 -9.70 19.01
CA TYR A 88 -9.28 -8.41 18.33
C TYR A 88 -10.66 -8.12 17.75
N MET A 89 -11.03 -6.84 17.70
CA MET A 89 -12.30 -6.41 17.11
C MET A 89 -12.07 -5.79 15.73
N GLN A 90 -12.50 -6.48 14.68
CA GLN A 90 -12.44 -6.01 13.31
C GLN A 90 -13.65 -5.15 12.97
N LYS A 91 -13.42 -4.06 12.22
CA LYS A 91 -14.46 -3.28 11.55
C LYS A 91 -14.96 -4.02 10.30
N PRO A 92 -16.22 -4.46 10.25
CA PRO A 92 -16.75 -5.18 9.10
C PRO A 92 -16.77 -4.29 7.86
N LYS A 93 -16.53 -4.90 6.70
CA LYS A 93 -16.58 -4.25 5.38
C LYS A 93 -15.66 -3.03 5.23
N ALA A 94 -14.55 -3.00 5.96
CA ALA A 94 -13.54 -1.95 5.89
C ALA A 94 -12.15 -2.57 5.74
N TRP A 95 -11.39 -2.05 4.79
CA TRP A 95 -10.05 -2.52 4.46
C TRP A 95 -9.14 -1.36 4.06
N ASN A 96 -7.85 -1.47 4.36
CA ASN A 96 -6.82 -0.68 3.69
C ASN A 96 -6.09 -1.58 2.70
N GLY A 97 -6.49 -1.51 1.43
CA GLY A 97 -6.07 -2.50 0.44
C GLY A 97 -6.55 -3.88 0.86
N ASN A 98 -5.62 -4.79 1.13
CA ASN A 98 -5.91 -6.12 1.65
C ASN A 98 -5.97 -6.18 3.19
N ASN A 99 -5.52 -5.15 3.91
CA ASN A 99 -5.41 -5.23 5.36
C ASN A 99 -6.77 -5.04 6.04
N LEU A 100 -7.09 -5.93 6.97
CA LEU A 100 -8.20 -5.76 7.90
C LEU A 100 -8.01 -4.52 8.78
N ILE A 101 -9.13 -3.90 9.16
CA ILE A 101 -9.17 -2.71 10.02
C ILE A 101 -9.64 -3.08 11.42
N TRP A 102 -8.88 -2.66 12.42
CA TRP A 102 -9.01 -3.04 13.83
C TRP A 102 -9.44 -1.87 14.70
N LEU A 103 -10.22 -2.16 15.73
CA LEU A 103 -10.58 -1.21 16.77
C LEU A 103 -9.38 -0.94 17.70
N LYS A 104 -9.18 0.32 18.07
CA LYS A 104 -8.23 0.76 19.09
C LYS A 104 -8.92 0.99 20.43
N ALA A 105 -8.13 1.08 21.50
CA ALA A 105 -8.65 1.32 22.85
C ALA A 105 -9.38 2.67 23.00
N ASP A 106 -9.00 3.68 22.19
CA ASP A 106 -9.63 5.00 22.14
C ASP A 106 -10.96 5.03 21.34
N GLY A 107 -11.39 3.89 20.78
CA GLY A 107 -12.61 3.76 19.98
C GLY A 107 -12.45 4.11 18.50
N SER A 108 -11.28 4.61 18.06
CA SER A 108 -10.98 4.80 16.65
C SER A 108 -10.42 3.53 16.01
N PHE A 109 -10.15 3.56 14.69
CA PHE A 109 -9.78 2.38 13.92
C PHE A 109 -8.40 2.51 13.27
N THR A 110 -7.76 1.38 12.96
CA THR A 110 -6.40 1.34 12.38
C THR A 110 -6.17 0.06 11.56
N SER A 111 -5.32 0.12 10.54
CA SER A 111 -4.79 -1.06 9.83
C SER A 111 -3.59 -1.70 10.53
N ASP A 112 -3.01 -1.03 11.53
CA ASP A 112 -1.87 -1.51 12.30
C ASP A 112 -2.32 -2.32 13.52
N LEU A 113 -2.26 -3.64 13.40
CA LEU A 113 -2.65 -4.59 14.44
C LEU A 113 -1.93 -4.32 15.77
N SER A 114 -0.69 -3.80 15.75
CA SER A 114 0.05 -3.51 16.98
C SER A 114 -0.62 -2.44 17.87
N LYS A 115 -1.53 -1.64 17.27
CA LYS A 115 -2.32 -0.60 17.96
C LYS A 115 -3.73 -1.07 18.30
N ALA A 116 -4.13 -2.27 17.88
CA ALA A 116 -5.46 -2.81 18.12
C ALA A 116 -5.67 -3.15 19.60
N VAL A 117 -6.90 -2.97 20.08
CA VAL A 117 -7.27 -3.37 21.43
C VAL A 117 -7.51 -4.88 21.48
N ARG A 118 -6.91 -5.55 22.48
CA ARG A 118 -7.26 -6.92 22.86
C ARG A 118 -8.42 -6.89 23.83
N VAL A 119 -9.43 -7.72 23.58
CA VAL A 119 -10.68 -7.75 24.33
C VAL A 119 -10.88 -9.14 24.90
N ALA A 120 -11.03 -9.23 26.23
CA ALA A 120 -11.39 -10.48 26.87
C ALA A 120 -12.74 -11.01 26.34
N ARG A 121 -12.88 -12.34 26.20
CA ARG A 121 -14.08 -13.01 25.68
C ARG A 121 -15.38 -12.48 26.27
N ALA A 122 -15.42 -12.29 27.59
CA ALA A 122 -16.58 -11.80 28.33
C ALA A 122 -17.04 -10.40 27.91
N HIS A 123 -16.17 -9.60 27.30
CA HIS A 123 -16.45 -8.22 26.89
C HIS A 123 -16.72 -8.07 25.39
N THR A 124 -16.59 -9.15 24.60
CA THR A 124 -16.76 -9.09 23.13
C THR A 124 -18.13 -8.56 22.73
N ILE A 125 -19.23 -9.01 23.35
CA ILE A 125 -20.60 -8.56 23.07
C ILE A 125 -20.73 -7.03 23.24
N ASN A 126 -20.20 -6.49 24.33
CA ASN A 126 -20.22 -5.04 24.58
C ASN A 126 -19.41 -4.27 23.54
N MET A 127 -18.28 -4.83 23.10
CA MET A 127 -17.40 -4.21 22.12
C MET A 127 -17.97 -4.26 20.70
N ILE A 128 -18.72 -5.30 20.34
CA ILE A 128 -19.45 -5.38 19.07
C ILE A 128 -20.41 -4.19 18.92
N GLY A 129 -21.11 -3.82 20.00
CA GLY A 129 -22.00 -2.64 20.01
C GLY A 129 -21.26 -1.31 19.86
N ARG A 130 -19.99 -1.23 20.30
CA ARG A 130 -19.16 -0.02 20.14
C ARG A 130 -18.62 0.17 18.73
N CYS A 131 -18.63 -0.85 17.88
CA CYS A 131 -18.23 -0.76 16.49
C CYS A 131 -19.29 -0.11 15.56
N GLY A 132 -20.36 0.45 16.14
CA GLY A 132 -21.41 1.16 15.42
C GLY A 132 -22.44 0.22 14.77
N GLN A 133 -23.22 0.75 13.82
CA GLN A 133 -24.36 0.02 13.24
C GLN A 133 -23.99 -1.23 12.46
N THR A 134 -22.76 -1.33 11.95
CA THR A 134 -22.26 -2.53 11.27
C THR A 134 -21.83 -3.62 12.24
N GLY A 135 -21.80 -3.34 13.54
CA GLY A 135 -21.21 -4.22 14.54
C GLY A 135 -19.70 -4.36 14.39
N GLY A 136 -19.11 -5.24 15.19
CA GLY A 136 -17.72 -5.70 15.11
C GLY A 136 -17.67 -7.20 14.93
N ILE A 137 -16.60 -7.71 14.30
CA ILE A 137 -16.31 -9.15 14.25
C ILE A 137 -15.17 -9.43 15.22
N ALA A 138 -15.39 -10.36 16.15
CA ALA A 138 -14.39 -10.76 17.14
C ALA A 138 -13.51 -11.88 16.58
N TRP A 139 -12.21 -11.64 16.47
CA TRP A 139 -11.23 -12.61 15.96
C TRP A 139 -10.31 -13.09 17.08
N PRO A 140 -10.13 -14.41 17.29
CA PRO A 140 -9.17 -14.93 18.28
C PRO A 140 -7.77 -14.32 18.09
N CYS A 141 -7.19 -13.77 19.16
CA CYS A 141 -5.88 -13.10 19.05
C CYS A 141 -4.79 -14.03 18.51
N ASP A 142 -4.71 -15.27 19.00
CA ASP A 142 -3.68 -16.24 18.58
C ASP A 142 -3.74 -16.54 17.08
N TYR A 143 -4.95 -16.72 16.54
CA TYR A 143 -5.14 -16.93 15.10
C TYR A 143 -4.67 -15.71 14.30
N VAL A 144 -5.08 -14.51 14.70
CA VAL A 144 -4.73 -13.28 14.00
C VAL A 144 -3.23 -12.99 14.07
N ASP A 145 -2.62 -13.18 15.24
CA ASP A 145 -1.19 -12.98 15.44
C ASP A 145 -0.38 -13.94 14.54
N ALA A 146 -0.82 -15.20 14.41
CA ALA A 146 -0.18 -16.20 13.54
C ALA A 146 -0.31 -15.89 12.03
N HIS A 147 -1.37 -15.17 11.63
CA HIS A 147 -1.60 -14.76 10.24
C HIS A 147 -1.18 -13.31 9.96
N SER A 148 -0.55 -12.65 10.94
CA SER A 148 -0.08 -11.29 10.81
C SER A 148 1.22 -11.22 9.99
N ARG A 149 1.45 -10.08 9.36
CA ARG A 149 2.63 -9.84 8.52
C ARG A 149 3.17 -8.43 8.70
N ARG A 150 4.48 -8.29 8.48
CA ARG A 150 5.14 -6.98 8.45
C ARG A 150 4.95 -6.34 7.08
N LEU A 151 4.52 -5.07 7.06
CA LEU A 151 4.39 -4.27 5.84
C LEU A 151 4.70 -2.80 6.11
N VAL A 152 4.81 -2.00 5.06
CA VAL A 152 4.95 -0.55 5.19
C VAL A 152 3.88 0.13 4.35
N GLU A 153 3.23 1.15 4.92
CA GLU A 153 2.28 2.00 4.23
C GLU A 153 3.00 3.28 3.74
N ARG A 154 2.52 3.85 2.63
CA ARG A 154 3.16 5.01 1.98
C ARG A 154 3.30 6.24 2.87
N ASP A 155 2.40 6.41 3.85
CA ASP A 155 2.39 7.57 4.75
C ASP A 155 3.48 7.49 5.83
N ASP A 156 4.10 6.32 6.03
CA ASP A 156 5.18 6.14 7.01
C ASP A 156 6.56 6.45 6.45
N VAL A 157 6.68 6.61 5.12
CA VAL A 157 7.97 6.74 4.45
C VAL A 157 8.10 8.04 3.68
N ASP A 158 9.30 8.59 3.68
CA ASP A 158 9.69 9.69 2.81
C ASP A 158 10.97 9.28 2.08
N ILE A 159 10.93 9.34 0.76
CA ILE A 159 12.02 8.89 -0.11
C ILE A 159 13.26 9.78 0.01
N LYS A 160 13.08 11.08 0.26
CA LYS A 160 14.20 12.02 0.41
C LYS A 160 14.92 11.77 1.72
N ASP A 161 14.17 11.48 2.78
CA ASP A 161 14.73 11.13 4.08
C ASP A 161 15.42 9.78 4.03
N ALA A 162 14.82 8.78 3.38
CA ALA A 162 15.40 7.44 3.23
C ALA A 162 16.74 7.45 2.48
N LEU A 163 16.87 8.28 1.44
CA LEU A 163 18.07 8.32 0.60
C LEU A 163 19.13 9.33 1.07
N ARG A 164 18.84 10.09 2.13
CA ARG A 164 19.77 11.07 2.66
C ARG A 164 21.04 10.40 3.17
N GLY A 165 22.19 10.76 2.59
CA GLY A 165 23.50 10.22 3.01
C GLY A 165 23.79 8.78 2.56
N THR A 166 22.89 8.14 1.79
CA THR A 166 23.12 6.77 1.28
C THR A 166 23.95 6.74 0.00
N GLY A 167 24.07 7.88 -0.69
CA GLY A 167 24.73 7.99 -2.01
C GLY A 167 23.91 7.42 -3.17
N ILE A 168 22.69 6.94 -2.91
CA ILE A 168 21.76 6.46 -3.95
C ILE A 168 21.12 7.66 -4.64
N VAL A 169 21.23 7.73 -5.96
CA VAL A 169 20.59 8.75 -6.80
C VAL A 169 19.53 8.07 -7.66
N LEU A 170 18.27 8.50 -7.51
CA LEU A 170 17.18 7.98 -8.33
C LEU A 170 17.23 8.59 -9.75
N PRO A 171 16.99 7.79 -10.79
CA PRO A 171 16.83 8.33 -12.13
C PRO A 171 15.62 9.27 -12.16
N LYS A 172 15.81 10.45 -12.76
CA LYS A 172 14.72 11.43 -12.91
C LYS A 172 13.69 10.86 -13.88
N GLN A 173 12.48 10.56 -13.38
CA GLN A 173 11.38 10.16 -14.25
C GLN A 173 11.14 11.21 -15.34
N GLN A 174 11.23 10.78 -16.59
CA GLN A 174 10.88 11.65 -17.71
C GLN A 174 9.36 11.79 -17.75
N LYS A 175 8.87 13.02 -17.60
CA LYS A 175 7.44 13.30 -17.82
C LYS A 175 7.10 12.92 -19.26
N PRO A 176 5.99 12.20 -19.51
CA PRO A 176 5.53 11.95 -20.88
C PRO A 176 5.42 13.29 -21.60
N ARG A 177 6.07 13.42 -22.75
CA ARG A 177 5.89 14.61 -23.59
C ARG A 177 4.46 14.58 -24.11
N MET A 178 3.64 15.55 -23.71
CA MET A 178 2.32 15.72 -24.29
C MET A 178 2.47 15.96 -25.79
N MET A 179 1.73 15.21 -26.59
CA MET A 179 1.71 15.41 -28.02
C MET A 179 1.09 16.78 -28.32
N MET A 180 1.88 17.64 -28.95
CA MET A 180 1.46 18.97 -29.40
C MET A 180 1.34 18.96 -30.92
N PHE A 181 0.31 19.61 -31.42
CA PHE A 181 0.03 19.74 -32.84
C PHE A 181 0.01 21.22 -33.22
N ASN A 182 0.17 21.51 -34.50
CA ASN A 182 0.07 22.87 -35.00
C ASN A 182 -1.35 23.11 -35.52
N CYS A 183 -1.90 24.28 -35.22
CA CYS A 183 -3.15 24.71 -35.80
C CYS A 183 -2.99 24.91 -37.31
N ALA A 184 -3.89 24.34 -38.11
CA ALA A 184 -3.86 24.42 -39.57
C ALA A 184 -3.97 25.87 -40.10
N GLY A 185 -4.60 26.76 -39.34
CA GLY A 185 -4.84 28.16 -39.76
C GLY A 185 -3.72 29.12 -39.38
N CYS A 186 -3.23 29.05 -38.12
CA CYS A 186 -2.25 30.02 -37.61
C CYS A 186 -0.93 29.42 -37.16
N GLY A 187 -0.73 28.10 -37.29
CA GLY A 187 0.50 27.40 -36.92
C GLY A 187 0.79 27.30 -35.42
N ARG A 188 -0.02 27.93 -34.56
CA ARG A 188 0.17 27.86 -33.10
C ARG A 188 -0.07 26.46 -32.57
N PHE A 189 0.62 26.12 -31.48
CA PHE A 189 0.44 24.84 -30.83
C PHE A 189 -0.95 24.69 -30.21
N VAL A 190 -1.55 23.52 -30.44
CA VAL A 190 -2.79 23.02 -29.86
C VAL A 190 -2.54 21.61 -29.34
N SER A 191 -3.03 21.33 -28.13
CA SER A 191 -2.97 19.98 -27.56
C SER A 191 -3.95 19.03 -28.25
N ASP A 192 -3.74 17.72 -28.08
CA ASP A 192 -4.66 16.71 -28.60
C ASP A 192 -6.09 16.92 -28.08
N GLN A 193 -6.26 17.15 -26.77
CA GLN A 193 -7.57 17.42 -26.18
C GLN A 193 -8.25 18.66 -26.77
N GLN A 194 -7.51 19.77 -26.88
CA GLN A 194 -8.04 21.03 -27.40
C GLN A 194 -8.59 20.90 -28.82
N ARG A 195 -7.98 20.03 -29.65
CA ARG A 195 -8.41 19.81 -31.03
C ARG A 195 -9.84 19.30 -31.13
N PHE A 196 -10.31 18.53 -30.13
CA PHE A 196 -11.62 17.88 -30.12
C PHE A 196 -12.68 18.74 -29.44
N GLU A 197 -12.28 19.50 -28.42
CA GLU A 197 -13.21 20.27 -27.59
C GLU A 197 -13.57 21.62 -28.20
N HIS A 198 -12.62 22.30 -28.84
CA HIS A 198 -12.81 23.67 -29.29
C HIS A 198 -12.05 23.98 -30.58
N ASN A 199 -12.58 24.92 -31.36
CA ASN A 199 -11.81 25.57 -32.41
C ASN A 199 -10.59 26.29 -31.81
N CYS A 200 -9.59 26.55 -32.65
CA CYS A 200 -8.39 27.28 -32.26
C CYS A 200 -8.76 28.59 -31.57
N ARG A 201 -8.39 28.74 -30.29
CA ARG A 201 -8.69 29.93 -29.49
C ARG A 201 -8.06 31.22 -30.04
N HIS A 202 -7.10 31.11 -30.96
CA HIS A 202 -6.45 32.25 -31.58
C HIS A 202 -7.11 32.68 -32.89
N CYS A 203 -7.34 31.75 -33.82
CA CYS A 203 -7.81 32.09 -35.17
C CYS A 203 -9.18 31.48 -35.53
N GLY A 204 -9.83 30.77 -34.60
CA GLY A 204 -11.14 30.14 -34.82
C GLY A 204 -11.12 28.92 -35.74
N GLN A 205 -9.95 28.51 -36.25
CA GLN A 205 -9.82 27.35 -37.14
C GLN A 205 -10.21 26.05 -36.42
N ASP A 206 -11.03 25.23 -37.06
CA ASP A 206 -11.30 23.86 -36.61
C ASP A 206 -10.08 22.96 -36.90
N ASN A 207 -9.60 22.23 -35.89
CA ASN A 207 -8.44 21.34 -35.97
C ASN A 207 -8.79 19.89 -35.59
N ARG A 208 -10.08 19.53 -35.62
CA ARG A 208 -10.52 18.14 -35.49
C ARG A 208 -9.99 17.31 -36.67
N PRO A 209 -9.56 16.04 -36.43
CA PRO A 209 -9.16 15.13 -37.49
C PRO A 209 -10.28 14.83 -38.49
#